data_AF-A0A9E3ISX1-F1
#
_entry.id   AF-A0A9E3ISX1-F1
#
_cell.length_a   1.000
_cell.length_b   1.000
_cell.length_c   1.000
_cell.angle_alpha   90.00
_cell.angle_beta   90.00
_cell.angle_gamma   90.00
#
_symmetry.space_group_name_H-M   'P 1'
#
loop_
_entity.id
_entity.type
_entity.pdbx_description
1 polymer ?
#
loop_
_entity_poly.entity_id
_entity_poly.type
_entity_poly.pdbx_seq_one_letter_code
_entity_poly.pdbx_strand_id
1 'polypeptide(L)'
;MLVVPQEALPHLVAAARQGLSRQEATSARDEGEWPDEFDGNDAALLEMALHALEVAASNGSEQVALSGKPVWILTGLLPDYVRRRLCDLSDREYEALKSVYRQAPASHAGEFPTG
;
A
#
# COMPACT_ATOMS: atom_id res chain seq x y z
N MET A 1 4.42 -4.22 13.69
CA MET A 1 3.88 -5.41 13.02
C MET A 1 2.53 -5.04 12.48
N LEU A 2 2.29 -5.30 11.20
CA LEU A 2 1.04 -5.00 10.52
C LEU A 2 0.24 -6.31 10.45
N VAL A 3 -1.04 -6.27 10.83
CA VAL A 3 -1.94 -7.41 10.67
C VAL A 3 -2.68 -7.24 9.34
N VAL A 4 -2.47 -8.17 8.43
CA VAL A 4 -3.05 -8.17 7.08
C VAL A 4 -3.95 -9.38 6.94
N PRO A 5 -5.29 -9.20 6.92
CA PRO A 5 -6.20 -10.28 6.60
C PRO A 5 -5.87 -10.89 5.24
N GLN A 6 -6.05 -12.20 5.10
CA GLN A 6 -5.70 -12.93 3.86
C GLN A 6 -6.37 -12.33 2.61
N GLU A 7 -7.57 -11.79 2.75
CA GLU A 7 -8.32 -11.15 1.66
C GLU A 7 -7.69 -9.84 1.21
N ALA A 8 -7.04 -9.09 2.10
CA ALA A 8 -6.37 -7.84 1.76
C ALA A 8 -4.98 -8.06 1.13
N LEU A 9 -4.35 -9.21 1.38
CA LEU A 9 -2.98 -9.50 0.97
C LEU A 9 -2.73 -9.37 -0.55
N PRO A 10 -3.51 -10.01 -1.45
CA PRO A 10 -3.30 -9.86 -2.89
C PRO A 10 -3.49 -8.41 -3.37
N HIS A 11 -4.40 -7.67 -2.76
CA HIS A 11 -4.64 -6.27 -3.07
C HIS A 11 -3.50 -5.35 -2.61
N LEU A 12 -2.93 -5.60 -1.43
CA LEU A 12 -1.76 -4.87 -0.94
C LEU A 12 -0.53 -5.13 -1.79
N VAL A 13 -0.30 -6.37 -2.21
CA VAL A 13 0.77 -6.72 -3.16
C VAL A 13 0.56 -5.98 -4.48
N ALA A 14 -0.66 -5.96 -5.02
CA ALA A 14 -0.97 -5.25 -6.25
C ALA A 14 -0.79 -3.73 -6.10
N ALA A 15 -1.25 -3.14 -5.00
CA ALA A 15 -1.10 -1.73 -4.71
C ALA A 15 0.39 -1.35 -4.60
N ALA A 16 1.19 -2.12 -3.85
CA ALA A 16 2.62 -1.89 -3.69
C ALA A 16 3.36 -1.95 -5.04
N ARG A 17 3.06 -2.96 -5.88
CA ARG A 17 3.64 -3.07 -7.24
C ARG A 17 3.28 -1.88 -8.13
N GLN A 18 2.02 -1.44 -8.12
CA GLN A 18 1.59 -0.25 -8.85
C GLN A 18 2.26 1.02 -8.32
N GLY A 19 2.43 1.13 -7.01
CA GLY A 19 3.19 2.19 -6.36
C GLY A 19 4.63 2.24 -6.86
N LEU A 20 5.32 1.10 -6.83
CA LEU A 20 6.71 1.00 -7.27
C LEU A 20 6.87 1.39 -8.73
N SER A 21 6.04 0.86 -9.64
CA SER A 21 6.09 1.25 -11.05
C SER A 21 5.82 2.74 -11.28
N ARG A 22 4.99 3.39 -10.45
CA ARG A 22 4.79 4.85 -10.51
C ARG A 22 6.03 5.62 -10.04
N GLN A 23 6.69 5.16 -8.98
CA GLN A 23 7.93 5.76 -8.49
C GLN A 23 9.05 5.64 -9.53
N GLU A 24 9.24 4.45 -10.11
CA GLU A 24 10.18 4.21 -11.21
C GLU A 24 9.90 5.12 -12.41
N ALA A 25 8.65 5.18 -12.86
CA ALA A 25 8.27 6.03 -13.99
C ALA A 25 8.45 7.53 -13.71
N THR A 26 8.34 7.96 -12.46
CA THR A 26 8.57 9.36 -12.05
C THR A 26 10.06 9.65 -11.99
N SER A 27 10.86 8.76 -11.37
CA SER A 27 12.31 8.88 -11.29
C SER A 27 13.02 8.92 -12.64
N ALA A 28 12.40 8.36 -13.69
CA ALA A 28 12.92 8.38 -15.06
C ALA A 28 12.69 9.71 -15.79
N ARG A 29 11.91 10.64 -15.22
CA ARG A 29 11.69 12.00 -15.74
C ARG A 29 12.83 12.92 -15.31
N ASP A 30 12.97 14.04 -15.99
CA ASP A 30 13.87 15.10 -15.57
C ASP A 30 13.49 15.61 -14.17
N GLU A 31 14.48 15.92 -13.33
CA GLU A 31 14.24 16.34 -11.93
C GLU A 31 13.30 17.56 -11.81
N GLY A 32 13.28 18.43 -12.83
CA GLY A 32 12.37 19.58 -12.89
C GLY A 32 10.90 19.24 -13.17
N GLU A 33 10.59 17.97 -13.48
CA GLU A 33 9.23 17.46 -13.74
C GLU A 33 8.72 16.56 -12.62
N TRP A 34 9.50 16.37 -11.55
CA TRP A 34 9.08 15.58 -10.41
C TRP A 34 7.99 16.34 -9.62
N PRO A 35 6.91 15.66 -9.19
CA PRO A 35 5.96 16.24 -8.25
C PRO A 35 6.65 16.70 -6.97
N ASP A 36 6.14 17.77 -6.34
CA ASP A 36 6.70 18.30 -5.09
C ASP A 36 6.73 17.26 -3.96
N GLU A 37 5.79 16.31 -3.98
CA GLU A 37 5.67 15.21 -3.03
C GLU A 37 6.56 13.99 -3.34
N PHE A 38 7.31 13.98 -4.44
CA PHE A 38 8.16 12.85 -4.82
C PHE A 38 9.37 12.73 -3.87
N ASP A 39 9.48 11.59 -3.20
CA ASP A 39 10.66 11.20 -2.43
C ASP A 39 11.31 9.98 -3.09
N GLY A 40 12.54 10.14 -3.59
CA GLY A 40 13.29 9.04 -4.22
C GLY A 40 13.54 7.83 -3.30
N ASN A 41 13.35 7.98 -1.98
CA ASN A 41 13.43 6.88 -1.02
C ASN A 41 12.16 6.03 -0.97
N ASP A 42 11.03 6.49 -1.53
CA ASP A 42 9.76 5.77 -1.48
C ASP A 42 9.82 4.43 -2.20
N ALA A 43 10.60 4.33 -3.27
CA ALA A 43 10.80 3.08 -4.01
C ALA A 43 11.38 1.99 -3.10
N ALA A 44 12.47 2.29 -2.37
CA ALA A 44 13.09 1.33 -1.45
C ALA A 44 12.14 0.93 -0.30
N LEU A 45 11.34 1.88 0.21
CA LEU A 45 10.37 1.60 1.26
C LEU A 45 9.20 0.73 0.74
N LEU A 46 8.79 0.90 -0.52
CA LEU A 46 7.82 0.06 -1.20
C LEU A 46 8.34 -1.35 -1.47
N GLU A 47 9.61 -1.48 -1.89
CA GLU A 47 10.27 -2.79 -2.06
C GLU A 47 10.31 -3.56 -0.73
N MET A 48 10.67 -2.90 0.37
CA MET A 48 10.64 -3.49 1.71
C MET A 48 9.22 -3.97 2.08
N ALA A 49 8.20 -3.14 1.82
CA ALA A 49 6.81 -3.51 2.09
C ALA A 49 6.35 -4.70 1.24
N LEU A 50 6.65 -4.67 -0.07
CA LEU A 50 6.32 -5.74 -1.01
C LEU A 50 6.96 -7.06 -0.59
N HIS A 51 8.26 -7.05 -0.27
CA HIS A 51 8.97 -8.24 0.20
C HIS A 51 8.33 -8.82 1.47
N ALA A 52 7.99 -7.98 2.45
CA ALA A 52 7.35 -8.44 3.69
C ALA A 52 5.96 -9.06 3.43
N LEU A 53 5.17 -8.48 2.51
CA LEU A 53 3.86 -9.03 2.11
C LEU A 53 4.01 -10.38 1.40
N GLU A 54 5.00 -10.51 0.50
CA GLU A 54 5.26 -11.75 -0.23
C GLU A 54 5.73 -12.87 0.71
N VAL A 55 6.58 -12.57 1.68
CA VAL A 55 7.00 -13.51 2.74
C VAL A 55 5.82 -13.93 3.61
N ALA A 56 4.92 -13.00 3.96
CA ALA A 56 3.72 -13.33 4.71
C ALA A 56 2.78 -14.24 3.90
N ALA A 57 2.62 -13.95 2.60
CA ALA A 57 1.83 -14.76 1.67
C ALA A 57 2.39 -16.18 1.51
N SER A 58 3.71 -16.32 1.33
CA SER A 58 4.34 -17.63 1.18
C SER A 58 4.20 -18.51 2.41
N ASN A 59 4.13 -17.88 3.59
CA ASN A 59 4.04 -18.56 4.88
C ASN A 59 2.59 -18.69 5.39
N GLY A 60 1.59 -18.16 4.66
CA GLY A 60 0.19 -18.12 5.09
C GLY A 60 -0.04 -17.31 6.37
N SER A 61 0.82 -16.34 6.66
CA SER A 61 0.77 -15.51 7.86
C SER A 61 -0.03 -14.23 7.61
N GLU A 62 -0.90 -13.87 8.54
CA GLU A 62 -1.52 -12.53 8.58
C GLU A 62 -0.63 -11.50 9.29
N GLN A 63 0.42 -11.96 9.98
CA GLN A 63 1.39 -11.08 10.62
C GLN A 63 2.49 -10.74 9.63
N VAL A 64 2.50 -9.49 9.18
CA VAL A 64 3.51 -8.94 8.28
C VAL A 64 4.53 -8.18 9.12
N ALA A 65 5.80 -8.56 8.98
CA ALA A 65 6.94 -7.98 9.69
C ALA A 65 7.30 -6.58 9.14
N LEU A 66 6.35 -5.65 9.21
CA LEU A 66 6.45 -4.28 8.74
C LEU A 66 6.10 -3.30 9.87
N SER A 67 6.80 -2.17 9.92
CA SER A 67 6.55 -1.08 10.89
C SER A 67 7.13 0.24 10.39
N GLY A 68 6.68 1.37 10.96
CA GLY A 68 7.21 2.69 10.63
C GLY A 68 6.86 3.13 9.20
N LYS A 69 7.79 3.83 8.55
CA LYS A 69 7.59 4.45 7.22
C LYS A 69 7.10 3.50 6.12
N PRO A 70 7.60 2.26 5.98
CA PRO A 70 7.07 1.32 4.98
C PRO A 70 5.56 1.03 5.15
N VAL A 71 5.05 0.97 6.38
CA VAL A 71 3.60 0.82 6.62
C VAL A 71 2.86 2.07 6.13
N TRP A 72 3.41 3.25 6.37
CA TRP A 72 2.77 4.52 6.00
C TRP A 72 2.66 4.67 4.49
N ILE A 73 3.73 4.38 3.75
CA ILE A 73 3.71 4.45 2.29
C ILE A 73 2.75 3.41 1.72
N LEU A 74 2.81 2.16 2.20
CA LEU A 74 1.89 1.10 1.76
C LEU A 74 0.42 1.47 1.98
N THR A 75 0.08 1.94 3.18
CA THR A 75 -1.30 2.31 3.52
C THR A 75 -1.76 3.60 2.82
N GLY A 76 -0.83 4.51 2.51
CA GLY A 76 -1.09 5.70 1.70
C GLY A 76 -1.54 5.39 0.27
N LEU A 77 -1.20 4.22 -0.27
CA LEU A 77 -1.66 3.78 -1.61
C LEU A 77 -3.11 3.27 -1.61
N LEU A 78 -3.64 2.85 -0.45
CA LEU A 78 -4.93 2.17 -0.38
C LEU A 78 -6.12 3.02 -0.84
N PRO A 79 -6.23 4.32 -0.48
CA PRO A 79 -7.37 5.12 -0.94
C PRO A 79 -7.50 5.22 -2.46
N ASP A 80 -6.40 5.45 -3.18
CA ASP A 80 -6.40 5.48 -4.65
C ASP A 80 -6.70 4.10 -5.23
N TYR A 81 -6.08 3.05 -4.68
CA TYR A 81 -6.32 1.68 -5.12
C TYR A 81 -7.79 1.28 -5.00
N VAL A 82 -8.38 1.49 -3.82
CA VAL A 82 -9.79 1.15 -3.53
C VAL A 82 -10.72 1.97 -4.40
N ARG A 83 -10.49 3.28 -4.56
CA ARG A 83 -11.33 4.14 -5.41
C ARG A 83 -11.40 3.62 -6.86
N ARG A 84 -10.28 3.14 -7.41
CA ARG A 84 -10.21 2.60 -8.78
C ARG A 84 -10.83 1.22 -8.94
N ARG A 85 -10.96 0.47 -7.84
CA ARG A 85 -11.39 -0.94 -7.81
C ARG A 85 -12.71 -1.13 -7.08
N LEU A 86 -13.37 -0.07 -6.65
CA LEU A 86 -14.50 -0.13 -5.74
C LEU A 86 -15.62 -1.05 -6.23
N CYS A 87 -15.88 -1.05 -7.54
CA CYS A 87 -16.89 -1.92 -8.17
C CYS A 87 -16.45 -3.38 -8.33
N ASP A 88 -15.15 -3.67 -8.21
CA ASP A 88 -14.56 -5.00 -8.39
C ASP A 88 -14.30 -5.71 -7.05
N LEU A 89 -14.31 -4.96 -5.94
CA LEU A 89 -14.08 -5.49 -4.60
C LEU A 89 -15.37 -6.09 -4.03
N SER A 90 -15.26 -7.27 -3.44
CA SER A 90 -16.28 -7.79 -2.54
C SER A 90 -16.30 -7.00 -1.21
N ASP A 91 -17.43 -7.04 -0.51
CA ASP A 91 -17.56 -6.42 0.82
C ASP A 91 -16.48 -6.89 1.80
N ARG A 92 -16.09 -8.17 1.72
CA ARG A 92 -15.07 -8.78 2.58
C ARG A 92 -13.68 -8.22 2.27
N GLU A 93 -13.32 -8.09 0.99
CA GLU A 93 -12.04 -7.50 0.58
C GLU A 93 -11.98 -6.02 0.93
N TYR A 94 -13.07 -5.28 0.73
CA TYR A 94 -13.19 -3.88 1.09
C TYR A 94 -12.98 -3.66 2.60
N GLU A 95 -13.70 -4.39 3.46
CA GLU A 95 -13.55 -4.26 4.91
C GLU A 95 -12.19 -4.77 5.40
N ALA A 96 -11.59 -5.77 4.75
CA ALA A 96 -10.22 -6.19 5.04
C ALA A 96 -9.21 -5.09 4.74
N LEU A 97 -9.30 -4.44 3.57
CA LEU A 97 -8.43 -3.32 3.20
C LEU A 97 -8.61 -2.12 4.12
N LYS A 98 -9.86 -1.83 4.50
CA LYS A 98 -10.20 -0.77 5.46
C LYS A 98 -9.65 -1.05 6.85
N SER A 99 -9.67 -2.30 7.29
CA SER A 99 -9.06 -2.74 8.56
C SER A 99 -7.54 -2.52 8.54
N VAL A 100 -6.86 -2.85 7.44
CA VAL A 100 -5.43 -2.56 7.27
C VAL A 100 -5.15 -1.06 7.29
N TYR A 101 -5.96 -0.27 6.57
CA TYR A 101 -5.81 1.19 6.53
C TYR A 101 -5.90 1.82 7.93
N ARG A 102 -6.84 1.35 8.76
CA ARG A 102 -7.04 1.83 10.14
C ARG A 102 -5.88 1.52 11.10
N GLN A 103 -4.96 0.63 10.73
CA GLN A 103 -3.77 0.35 11.53
C GLN A 103 -2.65 1.38 11.28
N ALA A 104 -2.75 2.20 10.24
CA ALA A 104 -1.83 3.30 10.02
C ALA A 104 -2.03 4.40 11.08
N PRO A 105 -0.96 5.12 11.49
CA PRO A 105 -1.11 6.24 12.39
C PRO A 105 -2.00 7.34 11.78
N ALA A 106 -2.88 7.90 12.62
CA ALA A 106 -3.92 8.85 12.24
C ALA A 106 -3.41 10.10 11.51
N SER A 107 -2.13 10.46 11.68
CA SER A 107 -1.48 11.59 11.02
C SER A 107 -1.35 11.45 9.49
N HIS A 108 -1.66 10.28 8.91
CA HIS A 108 -1.67 10.04 7.46
C HIS A 108 -3.03 9.53 6.95
N ALA A 109 -4.05 9.52 7.81
CA ALA A 109 -5.38 9.06 7.46
C ALA A 109 -6.15 10.18 6.74
N GLY A 110 -6.11 10.19 5.42
CA GLY A 110 -7.19 10.77 4.63
C GLY A 110 -8.49 9.96 4.79
N GLU A 111 -9.57 10.40 4.13
CA GLU A 111 -10.79 9.60 4.12
C GLU A 111 -10.58 8.33 3.29
N PHE A 112 -10.86 7.17 3.90
CA PHE A 112 -10.93 5.92 3.17
C PHE A 112 -12.17 5.95 2.27
N PRO A 113 -12.08 5.59 0.97
CA PRO A 113 -13.21 5.72 0.05
C PRO A 113 -14.44 4.99 0.57
N THR A 114 -15.58 5.67 0.57
CA THR A 114 -16.90 5.07 0.85
C THR A 114 -17.55 4.66 -0.47
N GLY A 115 -18.10 3.45 -0.51
CA GLY A 115 -18.99 3.01 -1.59
C GLY A 115 -20.42 3.50 -1.43
#